data_AF-A0A0A8LCZ2-F1
#
_entry.id   AF-A0A0A8LCZ2-F1
#
_cell.length_a   1.000
_cell.length_b   1.000
_cell.length_c   1.000
_cell.angle_alpha   90.00
_cell.angle_beta   90.00
_cell.angle_gamma   90.00
#
_symmetry.space_group_name_H-M   'P 1'
#
loop_
_entity.id
_entity.type
_entity.pdbx_description
1 polymer ?
#
loop_
_entity_poly.entity_id
_entity_poly.type
_entity_poly.pdbx_seq_one_letter_code
_entity_poly.pdbx_strand_id
1 'polypeptide(L)'
;MRRGNSGARGNRSGRGGRGKPGQNEHIPGFIKNKPWYLAEKSDEQGSTASGLGPGPGSGPEEDYLSHHRLKETGASTGIDDAFTYVRPKARDRARARAQAGASSHSHSYDVQLDVDAPVRRRDEKVIESNYDAKRDRWYGYTPDIKELESKYKAAETDHREMSVIQVEEMERLGLKPEDLGFDSIQSETAERYNPVRLREDKAAYLQDMSSEEMLYDPKSRIYKSKDEGTIDPKSKMFRRHLTGDALQVGVINERVRQEAVRSGVKDFEVNKEKLNHVFAANPTKYELLMREKPDEKEIPEVQESAPKRRKFEDQKFQPSNNSSSSAMKDLYDKYM
;
A
#
# COMPACT_ATOMS: atom_id res chain seq x y z
N MET A 1 43.67 -56.72 10.94
CA MET A 1 42.58 -56.24 11.82
C MET A 1 42.24 -54.80 11.48
N ARG A 2 41.18 -54.56 10.69
CA ARG A 2 40.60 -53.23 10.45
C ARG A 2 39.11 -53.33 10.80
N ARG A 3 38.69 -52.68 11.88
CA ARG A 3 37.28 -52.65 12.31
C ARG A 3 36.54 -51.61 11.46
N GLY A 4 35.54 -52.09 10.71
CA GLY A 4 34.58 -51.25 10.01
C GLY A 4 33.63 -50.58 10.99
N ASN A 5 33.45 -49.26 10.84
CA ASN A 5 32.52 -48.46 11.61
C ASN A 5 31.30 -48.16 10.73
N SER A 6 30.30 -49.04 10.76
CA SER A 6 29.00 -48.83 10.11
C SER A 6 28.15 -47.91 10.98
N GLY A 7 28.40 -46.61 10.89
CA GLY A 7 27.54 -45.58 11.46
C GLY A 7 26.26 -45.46 10.64
N ALA A 8 25.16 -45.95 11.22
CA ALA A 8 23.80 -45.83 10.73
C ALA A 8 23.48 -44.38 10.37
N ARG A 9 23.35 -44.09 9.07
CA ARG A 9 22.74 -42.85 8.59
C ARG A 9 21.24 -42.95 8.89
N GLY A 10 20.85 -42.35 10.02
CA GLY A 10 19.46 -42.11 10.35
C GLY A 10 18.79 -41.40 9.19
N ASN A 11 17.88 -42.12 8.54
CA ASN A 11 16.96 -41.59 7.54
C ASN A 11 16.03 -40.61 8.28
N ARG A 12 16.49 -39.36 8.49
CA ARG A 12 15.61 -38.21 8.72
C ARG A 12 14.87 -38.01 7.41
N SER A 13 13.88 -38.88 7.17
CA SER A 13 12.78 -38.59 6.27
C SER A 13 12.20 -37.28 6.78
N GLY A 14 12.54 -36.21 6.08
CA GLY A 14 11.83 -34.96 6.16
C GLY A 14 10.38 -35.30 5.89
N ARG A 15 9.62 -35.51 6.97
CA ARG A 15 8.18 -35.54 6.98
C ARG A 15 7.77 -34.11 6.66
N GLY A 16 7.99 -33.71 5.41
CA GLY A 16 7.38 -32.55 4.79
C GLY A 16 5.90 -32.87 4.73
N GLY A 17 5.25 -32.79 5.89
CA GLY A 17 3.82 -32.71 5.97
C GLY A 17 3.49 -31.48 5.15
N ARG A 18 2.97 -31.72 3.94
CA ARG A 18 2.42 -30.69 3.08
C ARG A 18 1.57 -29.81 4.00
N GLY A 19 1.99 -28.57 4.22
CA GLY A 19 1.26 -27.66 5.08
C GLY A 19 -0.20 -27.64 4.63
N LYS A 20 -1.12 -27.46 5.59
CA LYS A 20 -2.50 -27.16 5.21
C LYS A 20 -2.47 -25.94 4.29
N PRO A 21 -3.23 -25.92 3.17
CA PRO A 21 -3.30 -24.74 2.32
C PRO A 21 -3.64 -23.51 3.18
N GLY A 22 -3.05 -22.36 2.86
CA GLY A 22 -3.23 -21.13 3.64
C GLY A 22 -2.36 -20.98 4.90
N GLN A 23 -1.70 -22.05 5.38
CA GLN A 23 -0.81 -21.96 6.55
C GLN A 23 0.65 -21.76 6.12
N ASN A 24 1.30 -20.74 6.69
CA ASN A 24 2.71 -20.50 6.45
C ASN A 24 3.55 -21.58 7.15
N GLU A 25 4.28 -22.37 6.37
CA GLU A 25 5.12 -23.49 6.85
C GLU A 25 6.27 -23.02 7.76
N HIS A 26 6.66 -21.74 7.63
CA HIS A 26 7.77 -21.18 8.39
C HIS A 26 7.37 -20.72 9.80
N ILE A 27 6.08 -20.75 10.15
CA ILE A 27 5.64 -20.39 11.51
C ILE A 27 5.88 -21.59 12.44
N PRO A 28 6.73 -21.43 13.48
CA PRO A 28 6.99 -22.52 14.41
C PRO A 28 5.74 -22.99 15.14
N GLY A 29 5.72 -24.28 15.51
CA GLY A 29 4.57 -24.92 16.15
C GLY A 29 4.08 -24.24 17.43
N PHE A 30 4.97 -23.68 18.24
CA PHE A 30 4.60 -22.99 19.48
C PHE A 30 3.87 -21.65 19.25
N ILE A 31 4.09 -20.99 18.11
CA ILE A 31 3.32 -19.80 17.71
C ILE A 31 1.97 -20.24 17.16
N LYS A 32 1.99 -21.28 16.31
CA LYS A 32 0.82 -21.81 15.63
C LYS A 32 -0.22 -22.39 16.60
N ASN A 33 0.22 -23.08 17.64
CA ASN A 33 -0.67 -23.77 18.57
C ASN A 33 -1.31 -22.76 19.54
N LYS A 34 -2.65 -22.73 19.58
CA LYS A 34 -3.39 -22.00 20.60
C LYS A 34 -3.10 -22.61 21.97
N PRO A 35 -2.77 -21.80 22.99
CA PRO A 35 -2.63 -22.31 24.34
C PRO A 35 -3.99 -22.75 24.89
N TRP A 36 -3.99 -23.71 25.80
CA TRP A 36 -5.20 -24.36 26.34
C TRP A 36 -6.23 -23.36 26.90
N TYR A 37 -5.80 -22.30 27.59
CA TYR A 37 -6.67 -21.29 28.20
C TYR A 37 -7.41 -20.38 27.19
N LEU A 38 -7.07 -20.46 25.91
CA LEU A 38 -7.81 -19.79 24.83
C LEU A 38 -8.72 -20.75 24.05
N ALA A 39 -8.49 -22.06 24.16
CA ALA A 39 -9.30 -23.07 23.49
C ALA A 39 -10.69 -23.21 24.14
N GLU A 40 -10.79 -23.08 25.47
CA GLU A 40 -12.06 -23.22 26.18
C GLU A 40 -13.05 -22.07 25.91
N LYS A 41 -12.54 -20.87 25.58
CA LYS A 41 -13.38 -19.68 25.37
C LYS A 41 -14.07 -19.63 24.01
N SER A 42 -13.60 -20.38 23.01
CA SER A 42 -14.23 -20.41 21.68
C SER A 42 -15.49 -21.28 21.64
N ASP A 43 -15.61 -22.26 22.54
CA ASP A 43 -16.71 -23.24 22.51
C ASP A 43 -17.99 -22.73 23.18
N GLU A 44 -17.88 -21.74 24.10
CA GLU A 44 -19.02 -21.20 24.85
C GLU A 44 -19.78 -20.07 24.15
N GLN A 45 -19.19 -19.38 23.17
CA GLN A 45 -19.86 -18.26 22.46
C GLN A 45 -20.41 -18.61 21.06
N GLY A 46 -20.19 -19.84 20.57
CA GLY A 46 -20.64 -20.28 19.23
C GLY A 46 -21.65 -21.44 19.19
N SER A 47 -22.01 -22.06 20.32
CA SER A 47 -22.75 -23.33 20.33
C SER A 47 -24.24 -23.18 20.66
N THR A 48 -24.99 -22.56 19.76
CA THR A 48 -26.45 -22.78 19.64
C THR A 48 -26.84 -23.32 18.27
N ALA A 49 -26.17 -24.38 17.80
CA ALA A 49 -26.74 -25.27 16.81
C ALA A 49 -26.03 -26.63 16.80
N SER A 50 -26.77 -27.64 17.30
CA SER A 50 -26.73 -29.06 16.91
C SER A 50 -25.37 -29.76 16.83
N GLY A 51 -25.12 -30.59 17.84
CA GLY A 51 -24.12 -31.65 17.76
C GLY A 51 -24.46 -32.66 16.67
N LEU A 52 -23.58 -32.79 15.68
CA LEU A 52 -23.42 -33.95 14.80
C LEU A 52 -22.00 -33.91 14.22
N GLY A 53 -21.06 -34.61 14.88
CA GLY A 53 -19.82 -35.16 14.31
C GLY A 53 -18.77 -34.20 13.70
N PRO A 54 -17.46 -34.42 13.93
CA PRO A 54 -16.42 -33.70 13.21
C PRO A 54 -16.35 -34.21 11.76
N GLY A 55 -17.19 -33.65 10.90
CA GLY A 55 -17.08 -33.80 9.45
C GLY A 55 -15.84 -33.06 8.93
N PRO A 56 -14.98 -33.68 8.12
CA PRO A 56 -13.83 -33.01 7.52
C PRO A 56 -14.31 -32.17 6.33
N GLY A 57 -14.83 -30.96 6.60
CA GLY A 57 -15.42 -30.15 5.54
C GLY A 57 -15.50 -28.67 5.87
N SER A 58 -14.49 -27.92 5.41
CA SER A 58 -14.67 -26.60 4.78
C SER A 58 -15.58 -25.59 5.49
N GLY A 59 -15.40 -25.37 6.79
CA GLY A 59 -15.77 -24.08 7.38
C GLY A 59 -14.86 -22.97 6.82
N PRO A 60 -15.29 -21.69 6.82
CA PRO A 60 -14.38 -20.58 6.53
C PRO A 60 -13.14 -20.76 7.42
N GLU A 61 -11.95 -20.81 6.82
CA GLU A 61 -10.70 -21.09 7.55
C GLU A 61 -10.59 -20.11 8.73
N GLU A 62 -10.90 -20.60 9.93
CA GLU A 62 -10.70 -19.83 11.14
C GLU A 62 -9.22 -19.45 11.18
N ASP A 63 -8.95 -18.15 11.34
CA ASP A 63 -7.58 -17.67 11.44
C ASP A 63 -6.85 -18.41 12.57
N TYR A 64 -5.90 -19.25 12.19
CA TYR A 64 -5.14 -20.10 13.12
C TYR A 64 -4.22 -19.29 14.04
N LEU A 65 -4.02 -17.99 13.77
CA LEU A 65 -3.27 -17.05 14.60
C LEU A 65 -4.17 -16.05 15.32
N SER A 66 -5.47 -16.31 15.43
CA SER A 66 -6.41 -15.38 16.10
C SER A 66 -6.02 -15.06 17.55
N HIS A 67 -5.31 -15.96 18.25
CA HIS A 67 -4.80 -15.73 19.61
C HIS A 67 -3.62 -14.75 19.71
N HIS A 68 -2.95 -14.45 18.59
CA HIS A 68 -1.89 -13.45 18.51
C HIS A 68 -2.37 -12.08 18.07
N ARG A 69 -3.59 -11.97 17.52
CA ARG A 69 -4.17 -10.66 17.19
C ARG A 69 -4.50 -9.92 18.48
N LEU A 70 -4.17 -8.62 18.50
CA LEU A 70 -4.55 -7.76 19.61
C LEU A 70 -6.08 -7.78 19.70
N LYS A 71 -6.62 -8.14 20.88
CA LYS A 71 -8.04 -7.92 21.16
C LYS A 71 -8.28 -6.42 21.07
N GLU A 72 -9.40 -5.98 20.51
CA GLU A 72 -9.77 -4.57 20.26
C GLU A 72 -9.92 -3.76 21.57
N THR A 73 -8.89 -3.70 22.41
CA THR A 73 -8.89 -3.02 23.70
C THR A 73 -8.31 -1.61 23.62
N GLY A 74 -8.01 -1.13 22.41
CA GLY A 74 -7.41 0.18 22.21
C GLY A 74 -7.75 0.71 20.84
N ALA A 75 -8.96 1.27 20.70
CA ALA A 75 -9.14 2.31 19.70
C ALA A 75 -8.08 3.37 20.02
N SER A 76 -7.21 3.70 19.06
CA SER A 76 -6.39 4.89 19.16
C SER A 76 -7.32 6.10 19.06
N THR A 77 -7.95 6.43 20.18
CA THR A 77 -8.64 7.70 20.34
C THR A 77 -7.61 8.78 20.09
N GLY A 78 -7.98 9.84 19.36
CA GLY A 78 -7.08 10.95 19.05
C GLY A 78 -6.50 11.63 20.29
N ILE A 79 -5.89 12.79 20.09
CA ILE A 79 -5.40 13.61 21.21
C ILE A 79 -6.62 14.18 21.94
N ASP A 80 -6.86 13.73 23.17
CA ASP A 80 -7.94 14.22 24.02
C ASP A 80 -7.37 14.65 25.38
N ASP A 81 -7.40 15.96 25.62
CA ASP A 81 -6.89 16.56 26.85
C ASP A 81 -8.02 16.63 27.89
N ALA A 82 -8.15 15.58 28.70
CA ALA A 82 -9.14 15.50 29.77
C ALA A 82 -8.69 16.30 31.00
N PHE A 83 -9.51 17.26 31.45
CA PHE A 83 -9.28 18.02 32.67
C PHE A 83 -10.38 17.76 33.71
N THR A 84 -9.99 17.47 34.95
CA THR A 84 -10.91 17.49 36.09
C THR A 84 -10.85 18.84 36.78
N TYR A 85 -12.03 19.34 37.09
CA TYR A 85 -12.20 20.50 37.94
C TYR A 85 -12.29 20.03 39.38
N VAL A 86 -11.26 20.34 40.18
CA VAL A 86 -11.23 20.00 41.60
C VAL A 86 -11.58 21.25 42.41
N ARG A 87 -12.70 21.21 43.13
CA ARG A 87 -13.03 22.25 44.12
C ARG A 87 -12.24 22.00 45.40
N PRO A 88 -11.56 23.02 45.98
CA PRO A 88 -10.87 22.86 47.25
C PRO A 88 -11.86 22.47 48.36
N LYS A 89 -11.52 21.46 49.17
CA LYS A 89 -12.38 21.01 50.29
C LYS A 89 -12.44 22.11 51.35
N ALA A 90 -13.59 22.25 52.02
CA ALA A 90 -13.83 23.30 53.02
C ALA A 90 -12.80 23.32 54.18
N ARG A 91 -12.21 22.17 54.52
CA ARG A 91 -11.18 22.06 55.55
C ARG A 91 -9.85 22.74 55.15
N ASP A 92 -9.52 22.71 53.86
CA ASP A 92 -8.33 23.36 53.31
C ASP A 92 -8.54 24.88 53.20
N ARG A 93 -9.79 25.31 52.95
CA ARG A 93 -10.19 26.73 52.95
C ARG A 93 -9.96 27.40 54.31
N ALA A 94 -10.28 26.70 55.41
CA ALA A 94 -10.07 27.21 56.77
C ALA A 94 -8.60 27.38 57.12
N ARG A 95 -7.73 26.47 56.63
CA ARG A 95 -6.29 26.51 56.90
C ARG A 95 -5.56 27.57 56.06
N ALA A 96 -5.93 27.73 54.79
CA ALA A 96 -5.39 28.79 53.92
C ALA A 96 -5.77 30.20 54.43
N ARG A 97 -7.00 30.39 54.91
CA ARG A 97 -7.47 31.67 55.48
C ARG A 97 -6.78 32.02 56.81
N ALA A 98 -6.39 31.02 57.60
CA ALA A 98 -5.62 31.21 58.82
C ALA A 98 -4.15 31.56 58.56
N GLN A 99 -3.55 31.07 57.46
CA GLN A 99 -2.17 31.39 57.06
C GLN A 99 -2.04 32.75 56.37
N ALA A 100 -3.04 33.18 55.60
CA ALA A 100 -3.05 34.51 54.97
C ALA A 100 -3.03 35.69 55.97
N GLY A 101 -3.36 35.45 57.25
CA GLY A 101 -3.31 36.45 58.33
C GLY A 101 -2.06 36.38 59.20
N ALA A 102 -1.15 35.42 58.99
CA ALA A 102 0.03 35.22 59.84
C ALA A 102 1.30 35.67 59.09
N SER A 103 1.95 36.73 59.58
CA SER A 103 3.15 37.36 59.01
C SER A 103 4.44 36.53 59.15
N SER A 104 4.38 35.20 59.16
CA SER A 104 5.55 34.34 59.29
C SER A 104 5.97 33.82 57.92
N HIS A 105 7.07 34.38 57.40
CA HIS A 105 7.73 33.97 56.17
C HIS A 105 8.14 32.49 56.18
N SER A 106 7.27 31.59 55.69
CA SER A 106 7.72 30.37 55.01
C SER A 106 7.47 30.57 53.52
N HIS A 107 8.52 31.00 52.83
CA HIS A 107 8.53 31.37 51.43
C HIS A 107 8.34 30.12 50.56
N SER A 108 7.09 29.68 50.39
CA SER A 108 6.71 28.57 49.53
C SER A 108 5.42 28.93 48.80
N TYR A 109 5.52 29.86 47.84
CA TYR A 109 4.57 30.08 46.75
C TYR A 109 3.09 30.19 47.18
N ASP A 110 2.75 31.20 47.99
CA ASP A 110 1.36 31.64 48.14
C ASP A 110 0.92 32.36 46.85
N VAL A 111 0.49 31.58 45.86
CA VAL A 111 -0.33 32.09 44.77
C VAL A 111 -1.68 32.43 45.41
N GLN A 112 -2.06 33.71 45.43
CA GLN A 112 -3.36 34.20 45.88
C GLN A 112 -4.47 33.62 44.98
N LEU A 113 -4.84 32.38 45.24
CA LEU A 113 -5.90 31.67 44.54
C LEU A 113 -7.24 32.15 45.13
N ASP A 114 -8.12 32.65 44.26
CA ASP A 114 -9.53 32.82 44.59
C ASP A 114 -10.08 31.48 45.10
N VAL A 115 -10.32 31.42 46.41
CA VAL A 115 -10.61 30.19 47.17
C VAL A 115 -11.92 29.51 46.72
N ASP A 116 -12.74 30.24 45.97
CA ASP A 116 -14.04 29.79 45.48
C ASP A 116 -14.06 29.37 44.00
N ALA A 117 -13.00 29.64 43.22
CA ALA A 117 -12.92 29.21 41.83
C ALA A 117 -12.50 27.73 41.69
N PRO A 118 -13.13 26.93 40.80
CA PRO A 118 -12.68 25.58 40.52
C PRO A 118 -11.31 25.61 39.82
N VAL A 119 -10.33 24.87 40.35
CA VAL A 119 -9.01 24.76 39.72
C VAL A 119 -9.05 23.63 38.69
N ARG A 120 -8.68 23.97 37.46
CA ARG A 120 -8.52 23.00 36.35
C ARG A 120 -7.24 22.20 36.60
N ARG A 121 -7.37 20.88 36.77
CA ARG A 121 -6.25 19.95 36.95
C ARG A 121 -6.22 18.95 35.80
N ARG A 122 -5.01 18.51 35.46
CA ARG A 122 -4.76 17.46 34.48
C ARG A 122 -5.31 16.12 35.01
N ASP A 123 -6.05 15.38 34.18
CA ASP A 123 -6.57 14.05 34.56
C ASP A 123 -5.51 12.97 34.46
N GLU A 124 -4.79 12.77 35.57
CA GLU A 124 -3.74 11.76 35.67
C GLU A 124 -4.26 10.35 35.34
N LYS A 125 -5.51 10.01 35.69
CA LYS A 125 -6.08 8.68 35.40
C LYS A 125 -6.23 8.37 33.91
N VAL A 126 -6.52 9.38 33.09
CA VAL A 126 -6.66 9.21 31.63
C VAL A 126 -5.27 9.15 30.97
N ILE A 127 -4.33 9.90 31.53
CA ILE A 127 -2.97 10.09 30.99
C ILE A 127 -1.99 9.03 31.51
N GLU A 128 -2.32 8.34 32.60
CA GLU A 128 -1.44 7.39 33.29
C GLU A 128 -0.99 6.23 32.40
N SER A 129 -1.78 5.91 31.39
CA SER A 129 -1.61 4.81 30.45
C SER A 129 -0.58 5.09 29.34
N ASN A 130 -0.33 6.35 28.97
CA ASN A 130 0.55 6.70 27.85
C ASN A 130 1.74 7.58 28.29
N TYR A 131 2.96 7.13 27.98
CA TYR A 131 4.21 7.82 28.33
C TYR A 131 4.31 9.19 27.65
N ASP A 132 3.87 9.29 26.39
CA ASP A 132 3.95 10.51 25.60
C ASP A 132 2.96 11.56 26.11
N ALA A 133 1.73 11.16 26.44
CA ALA A 133 0.70 12.07 26.98
C ALA A 133 1.13 12.74 28.30
N LYS A 134 1.90 12.05 29.16
CA LYS A 134 2.44 12.63 30.40
C LYS A 134 3.43 13.77 30.13
N ARG A 135 4.25 13.59 29.10
CA ARG A 135 5.32 14.51 28.72
C ARG A 135 4.91 15.49 27.63
N ASP A 136 3.65 15.46 27.21
CA ASP A 136 3.20 16.36 26.18
C ASP A 136 3.32 17.81 26.69
N ARG A 137 4.26 18.52 26.05
CA ARG A 137 4.53 19.93 26.30
C ARG A 137 3.35 20.80 25.87
N TRP A 138 2.54 20.31 24.92
CA TRP A 138 1.39 20.99 24.34
C TRP A 138 0.07 20.56 24.98
N TYR A 139 0.09 19.78 26.05
CA TYR A 139 -1.12 19.39 26.75
C TYR A 139 -1.89 20.62 27.29
N GLY A 140 -3.15 20.72 26.92
CA GLY A 140 -4.02 21.85 27.23
C GLY A 140 -3.79 23.07 26.37
N TYR A 141 -2.97 22.96 25.32
CA TYR A 141 -2.77 24.03 24.35
C TYR A 141 -4.06 24.25 23.57
N THR A 142 -4.71 25.37 23.86
CA THR A 142 -5.75 25.91 23.00
C THR A 142 -5.08 26.78 21.95
N PRO A 143 -5.11 26.42 20.66
CA PRO A 143 -4.47 27.22 19.64
C PRO A 143 -5.15 28.59 19.57
N ASP A 144 -4.46 29.65 19.98
CA ASP A 144 -4.92 31.02 19.74
C ASP A 144 -4.50 31.44 18.33
N ILE A 145 -5.24 30.90 17.37
CA ILE A 145 -5.02 31.14 15.94
C ILE A 145 -5.07 32.64 15.63
N LYS A 146 -5.87 33.42 16.38
CA LYS A 146 -6.06 34.86 16.14
C LYS A 146 -4.82 35.66 16.47
N GLU A 147 -4.16 35.36 17.58
CA GLU A 147 -2.87 35.99 17.92
C GLU A 147 -1.76 35.63 16.94
N LEU A 148 -1.76 34.39 16.45
CA LEU A 148 -0.79 33.94 15.45
C LEU A 148 -1.02 34.67 14.12
N GLU A 149 -2.27 34.70 13.64
CA GLU A 149 -2.64 35.40 12.42
C GLU A 149 -2.35 36.90 12.48
N SER A 150 -2.58 37.57 13.62
CA SER A 150 -2.31 39.00 13.76
C SER A 150 -0.81 39.31 13.67
N LYS A 151 0.04 38.48 14.30
CA LYS A 151 1.50 38.60 14.21
C LYS A 151 2.01 38.39 12.78
N TYR A 152 1.50 37.38 12.06
CA TYR A 152 1.90 37.15 10.68
C TYR A 152 1.40 38.23 9.73
N LYS A 153 0.16 38.73 9.91
CA LYS A 153 -0.38 39.85 9.11
C LYS A 153 0.45 41.13 9.30
N ALA A 154 0.91 41.42 10.52
CA ALA A 154 1.78 42.57 10.78
C ALA A 154 3.17 42.42 10.15
N ALA A 155 3.74 41.20 10.13
CA ALA A 155 5.02 40.95 9.47
C ALA A 155 4.92 40.97 7.93
N GLU A 156 3.79 40.54 7.36
CA GLU A 156 3.57 40.55 5.92
C GLU A 156 3.42 41.98 5.36
N THR A 157 2.86 42.91 6.13
CA THR A 157 2.81 44.33 5.74
C THR A 157 4.21 44.95 5.66
N ASP A 158 5.13 44.55 6.54
CA ASP A 158 6.50 45.08 6.56
C ASP A 158 7.37 44.54 5.41
N HIS A 159 7.05 43.36 4.86
CA HIS A 159 7.80 42.72 3.76
C HIS A 159 7.29 43.05 2.35
N ARG A 160 6.12 43.68 2.21
CA ARG A 160 5.50 44.00 0.90
C ARG A 160 5.91 45.34 0.30
N GLU A 161 6.66 46.17 1.02
CA GLU A 161 7.24 47.39 0.45
C GLU A 161 8.43 47.03 -0.46
N MET A 162 8.12 46.49 -1.64
CA MET A 162 9.05 46.43 -2.77
C MET A 162 9.53 47.85 -3.04
N SER A 163 10.85 48.06 -3.03
CA SER A 163 11.39 49.38 -3.35
C SER A 163 10.89 49.82 -4.73
N VAL A 164 10.44 51.06 -4.85
CA VAL A 164 9.89 51.63 -6.10
C VAL A 164 10.84 51.40 -7.29
N ILE A 165 12.15 51.40 -7.01
CA ILE A 165 13.23 51.16 -7.98
C ILE A 165 13.18 49.73 -8.55
N GLN A 166 12.92 48.71 -7.72
CA GLN A 166 12.81 47.33 -8.19
C GLN A 166 11.59 47.14 -9.10
N VAL A 167 10.49 47.83 -8.83
CA VAL A 167 9.28 47.77 -9.67
C VAL A 167 9.54 48.36 -11.06
N GLU A 168 10.19 49.53 -11.12
CA GLU A 168 10.54 50.20 -12.37
C GLU A 168 11.53 49.39 -13.21
N GLU A 169 12.49 48.72 -12.57
CA GLU A 169 13.46 47.85 -13.25
C GLU A 169 12.82 46.56 -13.80
N MET A 170 11.87 45.95 -13.07
CA MET A 170 11.11 44.78 -13.56
C MET A 170 10.24 45.12 -14.77
N GLU A 171 9.56 46.27 -14.74
CA GLU A 171 8.72 46.74 -15.86
C GLU A 171 9.57 46.98 -17.11
N ARG A 172 10.77 47.54 -16.94
CA ARG A 172 11.74 47.75 -18.03
C ARG A 172 12.21 46.44 -18.66
N LEU A 173 12.30 45.36 -17.89
CA LEU A 173 12.68 44.02 -18.36
C LEU A 173 11.48 43.24 -18.95
N GLY A 174 10.26 43.79 -18.90
CA GLY A 174 9.05 43.14 -19.38
C GLY A 174 8.65 41.92 -18.53
N LEU A 175 9.19 41.81 -17.31
CA LEU A 175 8.88 40.75 -16.36
C LEU A 175 7.68 41.19 -15.54
N LYS A 176 6.59 40.41 -15.55
CA LYS A 176 5.50 40.66 -14.61
C LYS A 176 5.97 40.23 -13.20
N PRO A 177 5.55 40.94 -12.14
CA PRO A 177 5.82 40.51 -10.76
C PRO A 177 5.39 39.06 -10.49
N GLU A 178 4.40 38.57 -11.22
CA GLU A 178 3.87 37.20 -11.18
C GLU A 178 4.81 36.16 -11.80
N ASP A 179 5.58 36.53 -12.83
CA ASP A 179 6.50 35.65 -13.58
C ASP A 179 7.80 35.36 -12.81
N LEU A 180 8.13 36.23 -11.84
CA LEU A 180 9.36 36.14 -11.07
C LEU A 180 9.33 35.12 -9.94
N GLY A 181 8.16 34.54 -9.63
CA GLY A 181 8.02 33.55 -8.56
C GLY A 181 8.73 34.03 -7.29
N PHE A 182 8.12 34.97 -6.58
CA PHE A 182 8.63 35.72 -5.41
C PHE A 182 9.37 34.94 -4.29
N ASP A 183 9.47 33.61 -4.40
CA ASP A 183 10.34 32.75 -3.60
C ASP A 183 11.81 32.73 -4.07
N SER A 184 12.17 33.44 -5.14
CA SER A 184 13.54 33.47 -5.68
C SER A 184 14.48 34.44 -4.95
N ILE A 185 14.24 34.77 -3.67
CA ILE A 185 15.29 35.32 -2.81
C ILE A 185 16.24 34.17 -2.51
N GLN A 186 17.06 33.81 -3.50
CA GLN A 186 18.17 32.90 -3.30
C GLN A 186 19.16 33.61 -2.38
N SER A 187 19.05 33.34 -1.08
CA SER A 187 20.16 33.48 -0.16
C SER A 187 21.42 32.94 -0.83
N GLU A 188 22.57 33.61 -0.76
CA GLU A 188 23.85 33.13 -1.32
C GLU A 188 24.23 31.70 -0.85
N THR A 189 23.59 31.21 0.21
CA THR A 189 23.70 29.82 0.67
C THR A 189 22.85 28.81 -0.12
N ALA A 190 21.82 29.24 -0.85
CA ALA A 190 20.91 28.40 -1.62
C ALA A 190 21.56 27.82 -2.88
N GLU A 191 22.51 28.54 -3.50
CA GLU A 191 23.28 28.04 -4.64
C GLU A 191 24.10 26.78 -4.27
N ARG A 192 24.50 26.66 -3.00
CA ARG A 192 25.28 25.49 -2.52
C ARG A 192 24.42 24.26 -2.25
N TYR A 193 23.10 24.41 -2.11
CA TYR A 193 22.18 23.32 -1.77
C TYR A 193 21.06 23.18 -2.80
N ASN A 194 21.38 23.32 -4.08
CA ASN A 194 20.40 23.04 -5.12
C ASN A 194 20.11 21.53 -5.12
N PRO A 195 18.87 21.08 -4.79
CA PRO A 195 18.58 19.67 -4.73
C PRO A 195 18.73 19.02 -6.10
N VAL A 196 19.29 17.80 -6.15
CA VAL A 196 19.43 17.02 -7.40
C VAL A 196 18.08 16.72 -8.06
N ARG A 197 16.99 16.74 -7.28
CA ARG A 197 15.64 16.52 -7.78
C ARG A 197 15.11 17.76 -8.48
N LEU A 198 14.89 17.65 -9.78
CA LEU A 198 14.18 18.66 -10.57
C LEU A 198 12.77 18.87 -10.02
N ARG A 199 12.36 20.14 -9.87
CA ARG A 199 11.05 20.50 -9.32
C ARG A 199 9.94 20.31 -10.36
N GLU A 200 10.25 20.48 -11.66
CA GLU A 200 9.31 20.20 -12.75
C GLU A 200 8.94 18.71 -12.86
N ASP A 201 9.85 17.81 -12.48
CA ASP A 201 9.63 16.36 -12.55
C ASP A 201 8.78 15.86 -11.37
N LYS A 202 7.47 15.75 -11.62
CA LYS A 202 6.51 15.16 -10.67
C LYS A 202 6.76 13.66 -10.52
N ALA A 203 6.78 13.18 -9.27
CA ALA A 203 6.91 11.75 -9.01
C ALA A 203 5.65 10.99 -9.43
N ALA A 204 5.84 9.80 -10.02
CA ALA A 204 4.73 8.99 -10.53
C ALA A 204 3.70 8.60 -9.47
N TYR A 205 4.10 8.33 -8.22
CA TYR A 205 3.17 8.00 -7.13
C TYR A 205 2.24 9.16 -6.73
N LEU A 206 2.55 10.40 -7.13
CA LEU A 206 1.70 11.56 -6.85
C LEU A 206 0.52 11.66 -7.83
N GLN A 207 0.53 10.89 -8.92
CA GLN A 207 -0.56 10.90 -9.91
C GLN A 207 -1.85 10.29 -9.33
N ASP A 208 -1.71 9.35 -8.41
CA ASP A 208 -2.78 8.47 -7.92
C ASP A 208 -3.09 8.67 -6.43
N MET A 209 -2.82 9.87 -5.86
CA MET A 209 -2.99 10.10 -4.42
C MET A 209 -4.42 9.89 -3.90
N SER A 210 -5.43 10.08 -4.75
CA SER A 210 -6.84 9.91 -4.40
C SER A 210 -7.36 8.47 -4.63
N SER A 211 -6.54 7.60 -5.23
CA SER A 211 -6.94 6.22 -5.51
C SER A 211 -6.70 5.32 -4.30
N GLU A 212 -7.54 4.30 -4.13
CA GLU A 212 -7.39 3.31 -3.06
C GLU A 212 -6.24 2.33 -3.34
N GLU A 213 -5.99 2.02 -4.62
CA GLU A 213 -4.94 1.12 -5.06
C GLU A 213 -3.75 1.90 -5.64
N MET A 214 -2.60 1.88 -4.95
CA MET A 214 -1.37 2.48 -5.47
C MET A 214 -0.74 1.59 -6.57
N LEU A 215 -0.63 2.13 -7.79
CA LEU A 215 -0.01 1.44 -8.93
C LEU A 215 1.53 1.52 -8.95
N TYR A 216 2.11 2.39 -8.13
CA TYR A 216 3.56 2.61 -8.07
C TYR A 216 4.27 1.57 -7.17
N ASP A 217 5.27 0.89 -7.71
CA ASP A 217 6.16 0.03 -6.92
C ASP A 217 7.40 0.83 -6.45
N PRO A 218 7.55 1.13 -5.15
CA PRO A 218 8.67 1.93 -4.65
C PRO A 218 10.03 1.24 -4.77
N LYS A 219 10.07 -0.10 -4.91
CA LYS A 219 11.32 -0.86 -5.02
C LYS A 219 11.90 -0.76 -6.43
N SER A 220 11.09 -1.05 -7.44
CA SER A 220 11.50 -0.97 -8.84
C SER A 220 11.38 0.43 -9.42
N ARG A 221 10.65 1.33 -8.74
CA ARG A 221 10.29 2.68 -9.18
C ARG A 221 9.49 2.68 -10.49
N ILE A 222 8.71 1.62 -10.73
CA ILE A 222 7.87 1.46 -11.93
C ILE A 222 6.42 1.80 -11.58
N TYR A 223 5.79 2.60 -12.44
CA TYR A 223 4.37 2.87 -12.38
C TYR A 223 3.62 1.90 -13.29
N LYS A 224 2.69 1.11 -12.72
CA LYS A 224 2.00 0.04 -13.45
C LYS A 224 0.74 0.56 -14.14
N SER A 225 0.90 1.29 -15.23
CA SER A 225 -0.23 1.73 -16.05
C SER A 225 -0.74 0.61 -16.95
N LYS A 226 -2.03 0.68 -17.33
CA LYS A 226 -2.65 -0.23 -18.29
C LYS A 226 -2.06 -0.08 -19.70
N ASP A 227 -1.56 1.11 -20.02
CA ASP A 227 -0.95 1.41 -21.32
C ASP A 227 0.47 0.81 -21.41
N GLU A 228 1.22 0.79 -20.32
CA GLU A 228 2.56 0.21 -20.29
C GLU A 228 2.54 -1.32 -20.21
N GLY A 229 1.51 -1.95 -19.64
CA GLY A 229 1.53 -3.40 -19.43
C GLY A 229 0.31 -3.99 -18.73
N THR A 230 0.38 -5.30 -18.52
CA THR A 230 -0.66 -6.08 -17.84
C THR A 230 -0.07 -6.87 -16.67
N ILE A 231 -0.88 -7.06 -15.62
CA ILE A 231 -0.53 -7.91 -14.49
C ILE A 231 -1.10 -9.30 -14.75
N ASP A 232 -0.23 -10.31 -14.76
CA ASP A 232 -0.65 -11.70 -14.89
C ASP A 232 -1.36 -12.16 -13.60
N PRO A 233 -2.63 -12.60 -13.64
CA PRO A 233 -3.39 -12.93 -12.43
C PRO A 233 -2.79 -14.09 -11.63
N LYS A 234 -2.06 -15.00 -12.30
CA LYS A 234 -1.49 -16.18 -11.64
C LYS A 234 -0.16 -15.85 -10.96
N SER A 235 0.74 -15.19 -11.67
CA SER A 235 2.07 -14.87 -11.14
C SER A 235 2.11 -13.55 -10.37
N LYS A 236 1.08 -12.70 -10.50
CA LYS A 236 1.03 -11.31 -10.01
C LYS A 236 2.20 -10.46 -10.52
N MET A 237 2.84 -10.89 -11.61
CA MET A 237 3.95 -10.18 -12.24
C MET A 237 3.42 -9.17 -13.26
N PHE A 238 3.95 -7.95 -13.21
CA PHE A 238 3.69 -6.94 -14.23
C PHE A 238 4.55 -7.22 -15.46
N ARG A 239 3.92 -7.36 -16.64
CA ARG A 239 4.58 -7.55 -17.92
C ARG A 239 4.26 -6.36 -18.82
N ARG A 240 5.31 -5.71 -19.31
CA ARG A 240 5.16 -4.57 -20.23
C ARG A 240 4.69 -5.01 -21.61
N HIS A 241 3.87 -4.19 -22.24
CA HIS A 241 3.57 -4.29 -23.65
C HIS A 241 4.83 -3.96 -24.46
N LEU A 242 5.09 -4.76 -25.50
CA LEU A 242 6.20 -4.51 -26.40
C LEU A 242 5.81 -3.38 -27.36
N THR A 243 6.69 -2.41 -27.55
CA THR A 243 6.52 -1.29 -28.50
C THR A 243 7.81 -1.06 -29.31
N GLY A 244 7.69 -0.40 -30.46
CA GLY A 244 8.84 -0.04 -31.32
C GLY A 244 9.68 -1.24 -31.77
N ASP A 245 11.00 -1.12 -31.59
CA ASP A 245 11.99 -2.14 -31.98
C ASP A 245 11.77 -3.48 -31.29
N ALA A 246 11.22 -3.49 -30.06
CA ALA A 246 10.99 -4.72 -29.33
C ALA A 246 9.94 -5.62 -30.02
N LEU A 247 8.95 -5.02 -30.69
CA LEU A 247 8.00 -5.77 -31.53
C LEU A 247 8.69 -6.36 -32.75
N GLN A 248 9.54 -5.58 -33.42
CA GLN A 248 10.30 -6.05 -34.59
C GLN A 248 11.21 -7.22 -34.22
N VAL A 249 11.93 -7.11 -33.09
CA VAL A 249 12.76 -8.20 -32.56
C VAL A 249 11.92 -9.43 -32.22
N GLY A 250 10.70 -9.24 -31.68
CA GLY A 250 9.75 -10.34 -31.46
C GLY A 250 9.40 -11.08 -32.74
N VAL A 251 9.05 -10.35 -33.80
CA VAL A 251 8.73 -10.91 -35.13
C VAL A 251 9.93 -11.62 -35.75
N ILE A 252 11.13 -11.03 -35.67
CA ILE A 252 12.36 -11.64 -36.16
C ILE A 252 12.63 -12.96 -35.42
N ASN A 253 12.59 -12.93 -34.08
CA ASN A 253 12.85 -14.10 -33.24
C ASN A 253 11.87 -15.25 -33.55
N GLU A 254 10.59 -14.95 -33.79
CA GLU A 254 9.61 -15.96 -34.22
C GLU A 254 9.96 -16.56 -35.58
N ARG A 255 10.33 -15.73 -36.57
CA ARG A 255 10.74 -16.21 -37.89
C ARG A 255 12.02 -17.03 -37.85
N VAL A 256 13.01 -16.65 -37.04
CA VAL A 256 14.23 -17.45 -36.83
C VAL A 256 13.87 -18.86 -36.33
N ARG A 257 12.96 -18.97 -35.36
CA ARG A 257 12.48 -20.26 -34.86
C ARG A 257 11.75 -21.05 -35.93
N GLN A 258 10.91 -20.41 -36.75
CA GLN A 258 10.25 -21.08 -37.86
C GLN A 258 11.26 -21.61 -38.90
N GLU A 259 12.30 -20.85 -39.20
CA GLU A 259 13.37 -21.28 -40.11
C GLU A 259 14.18 -22.45 -39.52
N ALA A 260 14.50 -22.41 -38.23
CA ALA A 260 15.15 -23.52 -37.52
C ALA A 260 14.32 -24.81 -37.58
N VAL A 261 13.00 -24.69 -37.37
CA VAL A 261 12.08 -25.83 -37.49
C VAL A 261 12.02 -26.34 -38.93
N ARG A 262 12.02 -25.45 -39.93
CA ARG A 262 12.05 -25.83 -41.36
C ARG A 262 13.34 -26.51 -41.78
N SER A 263 14.48 -26.12 -41.22
CA SER A 263 15.76 -26.79 -41.46
C SER A 263 15.90 -28.11 -40.69
N GLY A 264 14.90 -28.51 -39.90
CA GLY A 264 14.89 -29.75 -39.14
C GLY A 264 15.65 -29.67 -37.82
N VAL A 265 16.09 -28.48 -37.40
CA VAL A 265 16.82 -28.29 -36.15
C VAL A 265 15.83 -28.15 -35.00
N LYS A 266 15.75 -29.17 -34.14
CA LYS A 266 14.95 -29.15 -32.91
C LYS A 266 15.73 -28.56 -31.74
N ASP A 267 15.03 -27.88 -30.85
CA ASP A 267 15.66 -27.24 -29.68
C ASP A 267 16.28 -28.22 -28.68
N PHE A 268 15.74 -29.44 -28.59
CA PHE A 268 16.15 -30.43 -27.59
C PHE A 268 17.33 -31.31 -28.02
N GLU A 269 17.73 -31.28 -29.30
CA GLU A 269 18.81 -32.11 -29.84
C GLU A 269 20.13 -31.31 -29.91
N VAL A 270 21.23 -31.98 -29.56
CA VAL A 270 22.57 -31.38 -29.59
C VAL A 270 23.11 -31.43 -31.01
N ASN A 271 22.68 -30.48 -31.85
CA ASN A 271 23.12 -30.36 -33.24
C ASN A 271 24.10 -29.19 -33.41
N LYS A 272 25.21 -29.41 -34.12
CA LYS A 272 26.20 -28.35 -34.41
C LYS A 272 25.62 -27.23 -35.25
N GLU A 273 24.68 -27.57 -36.13
CA GLU A 273 23.99 -26.62 -37.02
C GLU A 273 23.04 -25.66 -36.27
N LYS A 274 22.69 -25.97 -35.02
CA LYS A 274 21.83 -25.11 -34.20
C LYS A 274 22.40 -23.70 -34.01
N LEU A 275 23.72 -23.57 -33.93
CA LEU A 275 24.40 -22.27 -33.84
C LEU A 275 24.03 -21.32 -35.01
N ASN A 276 23.80 -21.86 -36.21
CA ASN A 276 23.42 -21.08 -37.39
C ASN A 276 21.99 -20.54 -37.33
N HIS A 277 21.18 -21.08 -36.41
CA HIS A 277 19.75 -20.82 -36.23
C HIS A 277 19.40 -20.09 -34.93
N VAL A 278 20.39 -19.64 -34.16
CA VAL A 278 20.15 -18.81 -32.96
C VAL A 278 20.21 -17.33 -33.34
N PHE A 279 19.12 -16.60 -33.13
CA PHE A 279 19.03 -15.16 -33.45
C PHE A 279 20.14 -14.35 -32.76
N ALA A 280 20.37 -14.60 -31.47
CA ALA A 280 21.40 -13.90 -30.69
C ALA A 280 22.83 -14.17 -31.20
N ALA A 281 23.07 -15.29 -31.89
CA ALA A 281 24.38 -15.62 -32.44
C ALA A 281 24.60 -14.97 -33.82
N ASN A 282 23.55 -14.84 -34.63
CA ASN A 282 23.62 -14.31 -36.00
C ASN A 282 22.56 -13.22 -36.26
N PRO A 283 22.59 -12.09 -35.54
CA PRO A 283 21.53 -11.08 -35.62
C PRO A 283 21.41 -10.45 -37.03
N THR A 284 22.54 -10.09 -37.64
CA THR A 284 22.59 -9.43 -38.95
C THR A 284 22.15 -10.33 -40.10
N LYS A 285 22.47 -11.63 -40.05
CA LYS A 285 22.00 -12.61 -41.05
C LYS A 285 20.47 -12.60 -41.14
N TYR A 286 19.81 -12.64 -39.98
CA TYR A 286 18.36 -12.66 -39.92
C TYR A 286 17.73 -11.32 -40.24
N GLU A 287 18.39 -10.21 -39.88
CA GLU A 287 17.97 -8.87 -40.31
C GLU A 287 18.00 -8.73 -41.84
N LEU A 288 19.07 -9.16 -42.51
CA LEU A 288 19.17 -9.14 -43.97
C LEU A 288 18.12 -10.03 -44.63
N LEU A 289 17.93 -11.25 -44.13
CA LEU A 289 16.92 -12.18 -44.64
C LEU A 289 15.49 -11.63 -44.52
N MET A 290 15.22 -10.81 -43.50
CA MET A 290 13.93 -10.12 -43.31
C MET A 290 13.76 -8.97 -44.30
N ARG A 291 14.82 -8.22 -44.60
CA ARG A 291 14.83 -7.14 -45.59
C ARG A 291 14.72 -7.65 -47.03
N GLU A 292 15.23 -8.84 -47.30
CA GLU A 292 15.16 -9.48 -48.62
C GLU A 292 13.79 -10.14 -48.88
N LYS A 293 13.05 -10.52 -47.83
CA LYS A 293 11.74 -11.18 -47.93
C LYS A 293 10.56 -10.36 -47.36
N PRO A 294 10.39 -9.07 -47.68
CA PRO A 294 9.26 -8.30 -47.17
C PRO A 294 7.93 -8.76 -47.78
N ASP A 295 7.88 -9.24 -49.03
CA ASP A 295 6.63 -9.15 -49.83
C ASP A 295 6.05 -10.46 -50.40
N GLU A 296 6.61 -11.65 -50.18
CA GLU A 296 6.03 -12.89 -50.76
C GLU A 296 4.70 -13.33 -50.11
N LYS A 297 4.15 -12.57 -49.15
CA LYS A 297 2.90 -12.92 -48.43
C LYS A 297 1.78 -11.89 -48.46
N GLU A 298 1.89 -10.79 -49.21
CA GLU A 298 0.79 -9.82 -49.38
C GLU A 298 -0.14 -10.09 -50.57
N ILE A 299 -0.15 -11.31 -51.12
CA ILE A 299 -1.25 -11.76 -51.99
C ILE A 299 -1.77 -13.14 -51.52
N PRO A 300 -2.64 -13.22 -50.50
CA PRO A 300 -3.81 -14.07 -50.63
C PRO A 300 -4.77 -13.34 -51.56
N GLU A 301 -4.67 -13.68 -52.85
CA GLU A 301 -5.75 -13.46 -53.80
C GLU A 301 -7.04 -13.87 -53.11
N VAL A 302 -7.97 -12.93 -52.99
CA VAL A 302 -9.34 -13.15 -52.54
C VAL A 302 -10.01 -14.05 -53.59
N GLN A 303 -9.68 -15.33 -53.56
CA GLN A 303 -10.53 -16.36 -54.14
C GLN A 303 -11.62 -16.60 -53.11
N GLU A 304 -12.79 -16.03 -53.42
CA GLU A 304 -14.09 -16.31 -52.85
C GLU A 304 -14.36 -17.82 -52.82
N SER A 305 -13.80 -18.54 -51.85
CA SER A 305 -14.31 -19.83 -51.44
C SER A 305 -15.08 -19.61 -50.15
N ALA A 306 -16.32 -19.18 -50.34
CA ALA A 306 -17.33 -19.14 -49.29
C ALA A 306 -17.23 -20.42 -48.43
N PRO A 307 -17.17 -20.30 -47.09
CA PRO A 307 -17.18 -21.48 -46.24
C PRO A 307 -18.47 -22.24 -46.53
N LYS A 308 -18.35 -23.47 -47.04
CA LYS A 308 -19.47 -24.41 -47.15
C LYS A 308 -20.07 -24.57 -45.76
N ARG A 309 -21.13 -23.81 -45.49
CA ARG A 309 -22.02 -23.98 -44.35
C ARG A 309 -22.37 -25.45 -44.30
N ARG A 310 -21.88 -26.16 -43.28
CA ARG A 310 -22.43 -27.47 -42.90
C ARG A 310 -23.91 -27.25 -42.72
N LYS A 311 -24.72 -27.92 -43.54
CA LYS A 311 -26.15 -28.07 -43.32
C LYS A 311 -26.29 -28.77 -41.97
N PHE A 312 -26.54 -28.01 -40.92
CA PHE A 312 -27.11 -28.55 -39.70
C PHE A 312 -28.54 -28.94 -40.08
N GLU A 313 -28.84 -30.22 -40.03
CA GLU A 313 -30.20 -30.72 -40.08
C GLU A 313 -30.99 -30.11 -38.92
N ASP A 314 -32.18 -29.61 -39.25
CA ASP A 314 -33.16 -29.06 -38.32
C ASP A 314 -33.63 -30.15 -37.34
N GLN A 315 -32.89 -30.37 -36.25
CA GLN A 315 -33.44 -30.97 -35.05
C GLN A 315 -34.32 -29.93 -34.35
N LYS A 316 -35.63 -30.11 -34.54
CA LYS A 316 -36.71 -29.40 -33.85
C LYS A 316 -36.41 -29.30 -32.36
N PHE A 317 -36.06 -28.09 -31.93
CA PHE A 317 -35.94 -27.70 -30.54
C PHE A 317 -37.36 -27.71 -29.93
N GLN A 318 -37.67 -28.70 -29.10
CA GLN A 318 -38.86 -28.63 -28.25
C GLN A 318 -38.56 -27.70 -27.06
N PRO A 319 -39.37 -26.66 -26.82
CA PRO A 319 -39.24 -25.86 -25.61
C PRO A 319 -39.66 -26.70 -24.41
N SER A 320 -38.71 -27.07 -23.54
CA SER A 320 -39.04 -27.54 -22.21
C SER A 320 -39.45 -26.34 -21.36
N ASN A 321 -40.74 -26.27 -21.07
CA ASN A 321 -41.29 -25.43 -20.01
C ASN A 321 -40.72 -25.92 -18.67
N ASN A 322 -39.73 -25.22 -18.14
CA ASN A 322 -39.43 -25.26 -16.71
C ASN A 322 -39.41 -23.83 -16.18
N SER A 323 -40.52 -23.50 -15.52
CA SER A 323 -40.73 -22.30 -14.72
C SER A 323 -39.89 -22.37 -13.44
N SER A 324 -38.88 -21.52 -13.33
CA SER A 324 -38.22 -21.21 -12.06
C SER A 324 -37.70 -19.76 -12.04
N SER A 325 -38.58 -18.80 -12.36
CA SER A 325 -38.29 -17.36 -12.30
C SER A 325 -38.71 -16.69 -10.98
N SER A 326 -38.61 -17.39 -9.84
CA SER A 326 -39.12 -16.90 -8.54
C SER A 326 -38.04 -16.67 -7.46
N ALA A 327 -36.74 -16.68 -7.80
CA ALA A 327 -35.67 -16.57 -6.78
C ALA A 327 -34.87 -15.26 -6.82
N MET A 328 -35.16 -14.32 -7.73
CA MET A 328 -34.39 -13.08 -7.90
C MET A 328 -35.11 -11.81 -7.42
N LYS A 329 -36.34 -11.91 -6.91
CA LYS A 329 -37.09 -10.75 -6.38
C LYS A 329 -36.95 -10.53 -4.86
N ASP A 330 -36.52 -11.53 -4.10
CA ASP A 330 -36.45 -11.43 -2.62
C ASP A 330 -35.13 -10.85 -2.07
N LEU A 331 -34.18 -10.47 -2.91
CA LEU A 331 -32.92 -9.87 -2.45
C LEU A 331 -32.96 -8.33 -2.37
N TYR A 332 -33.96 -7.69 -2.98
CA TYR A 332 -34.06 -6.23 -3.00
C TYR A 332 -34.85 -5.62 -1.81
N ASP A 333 -35.63 -6.43 -1.09
CA ASP A 333 -36.42 -5.97 0.07
C ASP A 333 -35.72 -6.20 1.43
N LYS A 334 -34.47 -6.70 1.44
CA LYS A 334 -33.71 -6.95 2.68
C LYS A 334 -32.65 -5.89 3.01
N TYR A 335 -32.40 -4.96 2.09
CA TYR A 335 -31.35 -3.93 2.22
C TYR A 335 -31.82 -2.50 1.90
N MET A 336 -33.13 -2.27 1.95
CA MET A 336 -33.77 -0.98 2.20
C MET A 336 -34.65 -1.14 3.43
#